data_AF-A0A351HD37-F1
#
_entry.id   AF-A0A351HD37-F1
#
_cell.length_a   1.000
_cell.length_b   1.000
_cell.length_c   1.000
_cell.angle_alpha   90.00
_cell.angle_beta   90.00
_cell.angle_gamma   90.00
#
_symmetry.space_group_name_H-M   'P 1'
#
loop_
_entity.id
_entity.type
_entity.pdbx_description
1 polymer ?
#
loop_
_entity_poly.entity_id
_entity_poly.type
_entity_poly.pdbx_seq_one_letter_code
_entity_poly.pdbx_strand_id
1 'polypeptide(L)'
;MKLLPLSDLRLFVILVLVVTIASARAATDFAPIFDGKSLEGWDGDPRFWRVEDGTIVGETTANNLTERNTFLIWKGGEVADFELIVEFRLRNHNSGIQYRSFPIDGRPWAIGGYQADIAENPEWMGAAYGEAYKGALARRGEKTVVGEDKGDVEVVAQIGDPREILAAIDPKGWNRYHIIARGNHCIQRINGIVTAEFSENAENRLKRGLIALQLHAGEPMKVHFRNIQLRTLEPKDTKEILFLAGKKSHGYNAHEHNAGSLLLARCLNESGLDVIAQVVPEGAWPEPWVGDGKPDSIVMYCDGFTGHMAKEHQDKIQALVNTGVGVACLHFAVEVEPSELGQQFLQWIGGYFEIGWSVNPHWNASFESFPEHPITTGIRPFTIR
;
A
#
# COMPACT_ATOMS: atom_id res chain seq x y z
N MET A 1 51.03 62.75 14.88
CA MET A 1 50.18 62.55 16.08
C MET A 1 48.85 63.22 15.82
N LYS A 2 47.73 62.52 16.12
CA LYS A 2 46.29 62.89 15.99
C LYS A 2 45.70 62.69 14.58
N LEU A 3 44.98 61.59 14.30
CA LEU A 3 43.64 61.11 14.72
C LEU A 3 42.49 61.69 13.85
N LEU A 4 41.67 60.75 13.37
CA LEU A 4 40.56 60.80 12.38
C LEU A 4 39.38 61.72 12.75
N PRO A 5 38.44 61.99 11.81
CA PRO A 5 37.23 61.17 11.75
C PRO A 5 36.71 60.78 10.35
N LEU A 6 36.00 59.65 10.34
CA LEU A 6 34.99 59.17 9.38
C LEU A 6 33.82 60.20 9.30
N SER A 7 33.01 60.29 8.24
CA SER A 7 32.11 59.27 7.71
C SER A 7 31.43 59.74 6.42
N ASP A 8 30.74 58.80 5.76
CA ASP A 8 29.74 58.95 4.70
C ASP A 8 30.27 59.01 3.26
N LEU A 9 29.78 58.25 2.28
CA LEU A 9 28.75 57.23 2.20
C LEU A 9 28.83 56.75 0.73
N ARG A 10 28.87 55.43 0.50
CA ARG A 10 28.36 54.68 -0.68
C ARG A 10 29.21 53.41 -0.88
N LEU A 11 28.91 52.38 -0.08
CA LEU A 11 29.25 51.01 -0.46
C LEU A 11 27.96 50.31 -0.88
N PHE A 12 27.86 50.03 -2.17
CA PHE A 12 26.81 49.20 -2.76
C PHE A 12 26.99 47.77 -2.24
N VAL A 13 26.17 47.36 -1.26
CA VAL A 13 26.05 45.94 -0.89
C VAL A 13 25.06 45.32 -1.86
N ILE A 14 25.58 44.69 -2.91
CA ILE A 14 24.80 43.74 -3.71
C ILE A 14 24.69 42.46 -2.87
N LEU A 15 23.59 42.33 -2.15
CA LEU A 15 23.18 41.09 -1.53
C LEU A 15 22.75 40.13 -2.64
N VAL A 16 23.69 39.33 -3.15
CA VAL A 16 23.33 38.17 -3.98
C VAL A 16 22.67 37.15 -3.06
N LEU A 17 21.34 37.17 -3.05
CA LEU A 17 20.53 36.11 -2.47
C LEU A 17 20.74 34.87 -3.34
N VAL A 18 21.72 34.03 -2.97
CA VAL A 18 21.82 32.68 -3.51
C VAL A 18 20.62 31.93 -2.95
N VAL A 19 19.53 31.92 -3.70
CA VAL A 19 18.43 30.97 -3.50
C VAL A 19 19.00 29.61 -3.86
N THR A 20 19.57 28.93 -2.86
CA THR A 20 19.74 27.48 -2.94
C THR A 20 18.34 26.90 -3.04
N ILE A 21 17.92 26.57 -4.26
CA ILE A 21 16.86 25.60 -4.48
C ILE A 21 17.45 24.28 -3.97
N ALA A 22 17.36 24.06 -2.66
CA ALA A 22 17.42 22.71 -2.13
C ALA A 22 16.20 22.02 -2.74
N SER A 23 16.42 21.24 -3.80
CA SER A 23 15.51 20.16 -4.11
C SER A 23 15.48 19.30 -2.85
N ALA A 24 14.48 19.51 -2.00
CA ALA A 24 13.98 18.48 -1.13
C ALA A 24 13.48 17.38 -2.07
N ARG A 25 14.41 16.54 -2.55
CA ARG A 25 14.09 15.14 -2.76
C ARG A 25 13.55 14.74 -1.39
N ALA A 26 12.23 14.54 -1.30
CA ALA A 26 11.69 13.75 -0.21
C ALA A 26 12.60 12.53 -0.13
N ALA A 27 13.35 12.41 0.97
CA ALA A 27 14.09 11.20 1.22
C ALA A 27 13.02 10.12 1.16
N THR A 28 13.07 9.28 0.12
CA THR A 28 12.21 8.09 0.11
C THR A 28 12.55 7.36 1.40
N ASP A 29 11.59 7.10 2.29
CA ASP A 29 11.83 6.44 3.60
C ASP A 29 12.32 4.97 3.47
N PHE A 30 12.80 4.59 2.28
CA PHE A 30 13.41 3.33 1.94
C PHE A 30 14.90 3.34 2.32
N ALA A 31 15.24 2.58 3.35
CA ALA A 31 16.61 2.32 3.76
C ALA A 31 17.17 1.11 3.00
N PRO A 32 18.39 1.19 2.43
CA PRO A 32 19.03 0.03 1.83
C PRO A 32 19.36 -1.02 2.91
N ILE A 33 19.03 -2.28 2.65
CA ILE A 33 19.39 -3.42 3.51
C ILE A 33 20.50 -4.30 2.91
N PHE A 34 21.05 -3.88 1.76
CA PHE A 34 22.23 -4.43 1.13
C PHE A 34 23.15 -3.28 0.68
N ASP A 35 24.42 -3.36 1.01
CA ASP A 35 25.43 -2.29 0.81
C ASP A 35 26.05 -2.28 -0.59
N GLY A 36 25.78 -3.30 -1.42
CA GLY A 36 26.40 -3.47 -2.73
C GLY A 36 27.85 -3.96 -2.69
N LYS A 37 28.37 -4.39 -1.54
CA LYS A 37 29.79 -4.70 -1.34
C LYS A 37 30.03 -6.01 -0.61
N SER A 38 29.19 -6.35 0.36
CA SER A 38 29.39 -7.48 1.25
C SER A 38 28.06 -8.13 1.64
N LEU A 39 28.13 -9.34 2.22
CA LEU A 39 26.99 -9.98 2.87
C LEU A 39 26.88 -9.60 4.36
N GLU A 40 27.47 -8.47 4.77
CA GLU A 40 27.29 -7.98 6.14
C GLU A 40 25.80 -7.74 6.42
N GLY A 41 25.32 -8.25 7.56
CA GLY A 41 23.89 -8.24 7.88
C GLY A 41 23.07 -9.33 7.18
N TRP A 42 23.70 -10.28 6.48
CA TRP A 42 23.05 -11.44 5.87
C TRP A 42 23.71 -12.74 6.34
N ASP A 43 22.91 -13.81 6.42
CA ASP A 43 23.32 -15.12 6.92
C ASP A 43 22.75 -16.21 6.03
N GLY A 44 23.62 -16.98 5.40
CA GLY A 44 23.27 -18.01 4.43
C GLY A 44 24.45 -18.95 4.24
N ASP A 45 24.21 -20.09 3.59
CA ASP A 45 25.27 -21.05 3.32
C ASP A 45 26.37 -20.43 2.43
N PRO A 46 27.61 -20.27 2.92
CA PRO A 46 28.67 -19.59 2.19
C PRO A 46 29.11 -20.35 0.92
N ARG A 47 28.66 -21.60 0.74
CA ARG A 47 28.88 -22.36 -0.50
C ARG A 47 28.12 -21.78 -1.69
N PHE A 48 27.02 -21.07 -1.46
CA PHE A 48 26.07 -20.67 -2.51
C PHE A 48 25.95 -19.16 -2.70
N TRP A 49 26.29 -18.38 -1.67
CA TRP A 49 26.05 -16.94 -1.66
C TRP A 49 27.36 -16.15 -1.68
N ARG A 50 27.40 -15.12 -2.53
CA ARG A 50 28.51 -14.16 -2.62
C ARG A 50 28.03 -12.82 -3.12
N VAL A 51 28.90 -11.81 -3.07
CA VAL A 51 28.71 -10.54 -3.76
C VAL A 51 29.58 -10.49 -5.01
N GLU A 52 29.01 -10.11 -6.14
CA GLU A 52 29.68 -9.94 -7.44
C GLU A 52 29.06 -8.73 -8.15
N ASP A 53 29.89 -7.79 -8.63
CA ASP A 53 29.47 -6.59 -9.38
C ASP A 53 28.34 -5.78 -8.73
N GLY A 54 28.39 -5.62 -7.40
CA GLY A 54 27.37 -4.87 -6.67
C GLY A 54 26.05 -5.61 -6.49
N THR A 55 26.02 -6.93 -6.69
CA THR A 55 24.83 -7.77 -6.58
C THR A 55 25.07 -8.94 -5.63
N ILE A 56 24.04 -9.35 -4.90
CA ILE A 56 24.02 -10.65 -4.23
C ILE A 56 23.79 -11.71 -5.31
N VAL A 57 24.69 -12.68 -5.38
CA VAL A 57 24.59 -13.83 -6.27
C VAL A 57 24.32 -15.08 -5.46
N GLY A 58 23.19 -15.72 -5.74
CA GLY A 58 22.90 -17.08 -5.30
C GLY A 58 23.13 -18.06 -6.46
N GLU A 59 23.91 -19.11 -6.24
CA GLU A 59 24.23 -20.07 -7.30
C GLU A 59 24.40 -21.49 -6.78
N THR A 60 23.77 -22.45 -7.46
CA THR A 60 24.06 -23.88 -7.36
C THR A 60 24.62 -24.38 -8.69
N THR A 61 25.51 -25.36 -8.63
CA THR A 61 26.12 -25.98 -9.83
C THR A 61 25.92 -27.48 -9.80
N ALA A 62 26.15 -28.17 -10.92
CA ALA A 62 26.04 -29.63 -10.97
C ALA A 62 26.92 -30.36 -9.92
N ASN A 63 28.04 -29.73 -9.54
CA ASN A 63 28.98 -30.27 -8.54
C ASN A 63 28.75 -29.70 -7.12
N ASN A 64 27.83 -28.75 -6.96
CA ASN A 64 27.52 -28.10 -5.70
C ASN A 64 26.02 -27.77 -5.67
N LEU A 65 25.22 -28.81 -5.46
CA LEU A 65 23.78 -28.72 -5.31
C LEU A 65 23.41 -28.59 -3.83
N THR A 66 22.24 -28.02 -3.56
CA THR A 66 21.60 -28.10 -2.26
C THR A 66 20.58 -29.24 -2.24
N GLU A 67 20.50 -29.98 -1.14
CA GLU A 67 19.54 -31.09 -0.98
C GLU A 67 18.12 -30.59 -0.68
N ARG A 68 17.99 -29.35 -0.18
CA ARG A 68 16.74 -28.70 0.21
C ARG A 68 16.82 -27.21 -0.11
N ASN A 69 15.68 -26.54 -0.16
CA ASN A 69 15.65 -25.08 -0.30
C ASN A 69 16.51 -24.45 0.80
N THR A 70 17.38 -23.52 0.41
CA THR A 70 18.24 -22.77 1.33
C THR A 70 18.07 -21.28 1.08
N PHE A 71 18.28 -20.48 2.13
CA PHE A 71 17.90 -19.07 2.12
C PHE A 71 19.05 -18.21 2.63
N LEU A 72 19.21 -17.03 2.02
CA LEU A 72 20.05 -15.96 2.55
C LEU A 72 19.16 -15.04 3.38
N ILE A 73 19.30 -15.12 4.71
CA ILE A 73 18.41 -14.48 5.69
C ILE A 73 18.99 -13.13 6.10
N TRP A 74 18.19 -12.07 6.02
CA TRP A 74 18.58 -10.77 6.53
C TRP A 74 18.55 -10.75 8.06
N LYS A 75 19.60 -10.19 8.67
CA LYS A 75 19.81 -10.18 10.13
C LYS A 75 19.41 -8.87 10.81
N GLY A 76 18.79 -7.94 10.08
CA GLY A 76 18.28 -6.71 10.66
C GLY A 76 16.97 -6.84 11.45
N GLY A 77 16.40 -8.05 11.52
CA GLY A 77 15.28 -8.39 12.40
C GLY A 77 13.99 -8.74 11.66
N GLU A 78 12.90 -8.77 12.41
CA GLU A 78 11.57 -9.04 11.89
C GLU A 78 10.89 -7.77 11.40
N VAL A 79 10.15 -7.87 10.30
CA VAL A 79 9.32 -6.81 9.75
C VAL A 79 7.84 -7.17 9.87
N ALA A 80 7.00 -6.20 10.24
CA ALA A 80 5.55 -6.35 10.32
C ALA A 80 4.89 -5.72 9.10
N ASP A 81 4.57 -4.43 9.17
CA ASP A 81 4.08 -3.65 8.04
C ASP A 81 5.27 -2.95 7.37
N PHE A 82 5.42 -3.15 6.07
CA PHE A 82 6.58 -2.66 5.33
C PHE A 82 6.32 -2.58 3.83
N GLU A 83 7.20 -1.86 3.15
CA GLU A 83 7.43 -1.99 1.73
C GLU A 83 8.87 -2.44 1.46
N LEU A 84 9.02 -3.41 0.58
CA LEU A 84 10.31 -3.96 0.17
C LEU A 84 10.46 -3.84 -1.34
N ILE A 85 11.53 -3.18 -1.77
CA ILE A 85 11.94 -3.10 -3.16
C ILE A 85 13.14 -4.02 -3.35
N VAL A 86 13.09 -4.87 -4.36
CA VAL A 86 14.20 -5.76 -4.74
C VAL A 86 14.30 -5.78 -6.26
N GLU A 87 15.46 -5.48 -6.81
CA GLU A 87 15.73 -5.81 -8.21
C GLU A 87 16.30 -7.21 -8.31
N PHE A 88 15.77 -8.02 -9.23
CA PHE A 88 16.22 -9.39 -9.45
C PHE A 88 16.50 -9.65 -10.93
N ARG A 89 17.37 -10.62 -11.18
CA ARG A 89 17.58 -11.24 -12.48
C ARG A 89 17.78 -12.74 -12.30
N LEU A 90 16.84 -13.53 -12.81
CA LEU A 90 16.90 -14.99 -12.79
C LEU A 90 17.57 -15.51 -14.06
N ARG A 91 18.48 -16.48 -13.93
CA ARG A 91 19.00 -17.22 -15.09
C ARG A 91 18.06 -18.34 -15.51
N ASN A 92 17.60 -19.14 -14.55
CA ASN A 92 16.77 -20.34 -14.76
C ASN A 92 16.18 -20.84 -13.41
N HIS A 93 15.35 -21.88 -13.48
CA HIS A 93 14.80 -22.61 -12.32
C HIS A 93 13.83 -21.77 -11.47
N ASN A 94 13.96 -21.80 -10.15
CA ASN A 94 13.02 -21.24 -9.19
C ASN A 94 13.77 -20.57 -8.02
N SER A 95 13.37 -19.36 -7.68
CA SER A 95 13.82 -18.55 -6.55
C SER A 95 12.59 -17.81 -5.98
N GLY A 96 12.82 -16.98 -4.97
CA GLY A 96 11.77 -16.20 -4.35
C GLY A 96 12.31 -15.24 -3.31
N ILE A 97 11.49 -14.25 -2.99
CA ILE A 97 11.73 -13.31 -1.90
C ILE A 97 10.77 -13.66 -0.77
N GLN A 98 11.33 -14.12 0.34
CA GLN A 98 10.60 -14.49 1.53
C GLN A 98 10.37 -13.27 2.41
N TYR A 99 9.18 -13.17 2.98
CA TYR A 99 8.81 -12.11 3.92
C TYR A 99 7.86 -12.62 4.99
N ARG A 100 7.80 -11.91 6.12
CA ARG A 100 7.10 -12.34 7.34
C ARG A 100 7.37 -13.82 7.69
N SER A 101 8.59 -14.27 7.41
CA SER A 101 8.97 -15.68 7.50
C SER A 101 9.47 -16.06 8.89
N PHE A 102 9.38 -17.34 9.22
CA PHE A 102 9.86 -17.93 10.46
C PHE A 102 10.96 -18.97 10.16
N PRO A 103 11.95 -19.12 11.05
CA PRO A 103 12.96 -20.17 10.91
C PRO A 103 12.33 -21.54 11.08
N ILE A 104 12.91 -22.54 10.42
CA ILE A 104 12.55 -23.93 10.68
C ILE A 104 13.54 -24.56 11.65
N ASP A 105 13.04 -24.97 12.81
CA ASP A 105 13.83 -25.56 13.87
C ASP A 105 14.65 -26.76 13.41
N GLY A 106 15.92 -26.79 13.85
CA GLY A 106 16.86 -27.85 13.52
C GLY A 106 17.34 -27.87 12.07
N ARG A 107 16.98 -26.89 11.24
CA ARG A 107 17.39 -26.80 9.83
C ARG A 107 18.07 -25.46 9.53
N PRO A 108 19.42 -25.41 9.51
CA PRO A 108 20.15 -24.19 9.19
C PRO A 108 19.70 -23.56 7.88
N TRP A 109 19.47 -22.25 7.90
CA TRP A 109 19.04 -21.45 6.76
C TRP A 109 17.77 -21.94 6.07
N ALA A 110 16.92 -22.72 6.74
CA ALA A 110 15.60 -23.06 6.24
C ALA A 110 14.56 -22.16 6.92
N ILE A 111 13.62 -21.65 6.14
CA ILE A 111 12.53 -20.81 6.63
C ILE A 111 11.20 -21.25 6.00
N GLY A 112 10.10 -20.84 6.63
CA GLY A 112 8.75 -20.89 6.07
C GLY A 112 8.08 -19.53 6.16
N GLY A 113 7.07 -19.28 5.35
CA GLY A 113 6.31 -18.03 5.36
C GLY A 113 5.85 -17.59 3.97
N TYR A 114 5.51 -16.32 3.83
CA TYR A 114 5.10 -15.77 2.55
C TYR A 114 6.28 -15.60 1.59
N GLN A 115 6.05 -15.95 0.33
CA GLN A 115 7.00 -15.86 -0.77
C GLN A 115 6.41 -15.03 -1.91
N ALA A 116 7.24 -14.18 -2.49
CA ALA A 116 7.05 -13.61 -3.81
C ALA A 116 7.90 -14.41 -4.80
N ASP A 117 7.24 -15.19 -5.67
CA ASP A 117 7.90 -16.20 -6.50
C ASP A 117 8.61 -15.61 -7.72
N ILE A 118 9.83 -16.11 -7.97
CA ILE A 118 10.65 -15.79 -9.14
C ILE A 118 11.00 -17.10 -9.83
N ALA A 119 10.29 -17.46 -10.89
CA ALA A 119 10.47 -18.75 -11.53
C ALA A 119 10.54 -18.67 -13.06
N GLU A 120 11.34 -19.54 -13.66
CA GLU A 120 11.31 -19.83 -15.10
C GLU A 120 9.98 -20.48 -15.51
N ASN A 121 9.39 -21.29 -14.60
CA ASN A 121 8.04 -21.79 -14.80
C ASN A 121 7.05 -20.61 -14.79
N PRO A 122 6.36 -20.35 -15.91
CA PRO A 122 5.43 -19.23 -16.02
C PRO A 122 4.21 -19.38 -15.11
N GLU A 123 3.96 -20.54 -14.50
CA GLU A 123 2.89 -20.70 -13.51
C GLU A 123 3.19 -19.94 -12.21
N TRP A 124 4.47 -19.78 -11.86
CA TRP A 124 4.90 -19.29 -10.54
C TRP A 124 5.52 -17.89 -10.55
N MET A 125 6.11 -17.43 -11.67
CA MET A 125 6.63 -16.05 -11.76
C MET A 125 5.57 -15.02 -11.33
N GLY A 126 5.82 -14.20 -10.29
CA GLY A 126 4.84 -13.20 -9.87
C GLY A 126 3.70 -13.72 -8.99
N ALA A 127 3.68 -15.00 -8.62
CA ALA A 127 2.68 -15.57 -7.72
C ALA A 127 3.06 -15.38 -6.24
N ALA A 128 2.05 -15.40 -5.36
CA ALA A 128 2.24 -15.46 -3.93
C ALA A 128 2.14 -16.91 -3.42
N TYR A 129 3.17 -17.37 -2.72
CA TYR A 129 3.26 -18.73 -2.19
C TYR A 129 3.57 -18.74 -0.68
N GLY A 130 3.16 -19.78 0.01
CA GLY A 130 3.42 -20.02 1.43
C GLY A 130 4.40 -21.18 1.59
N GLU A 131 5.70 -20.88 1.56
CA GLU A 131 6.78 -21.86 1.73
C GLU A 131 6.73 -22.48 3.13
N ALA A 132 6.75 -23.81 3.21
CA ALA A 132 6.53 -24.55 4.47
C ALA A 132 5.33 -24.03 5.30
N TYR A 133 4.31 -23.50 4.61
CA TYR A 133 3.13 -22.86 5.17
C TYR A 133 1.88 -23.31 4.39
N LYS A 134 1.11 -22.39 3.83
CA LYS A 134 -0.20 -22.64 3.20
C LYS A 134 -0.18 -22.92 1.69
N GLY A 135 0.99 -23.03 1.06
CA GLY A 135 1.08 -23.29 -0.38
C GLY A 135 0.63 -22.08 -1.22
N ALA A 136 -0.06 -22.29 -2.34
CA ALA A 136 -0.48 -21.16 -3.20
C ALA A 136 -1.43 -20.22 -2.43
N LEU A 137 -1.08 -18.92 -2.39
CA LEU A 137 -1.87 -17.88 -1.71
C LEU A 137 -2.65 -17.05 -2.73
N ALA A 138 -2.00 -16.68 -3.84
CA ALA A 138 -2.61 -16.03 -5.01
C ALA A 138 -1.79 -16.35 -6.25
N ARG A 139 -2.42 -16.78 -7.34
CA ARG A 139 -1.72 -16.91 -8.63
C ARG A 139 -1.54 -15.55 -9.28
N ARG A 140 -0.68 -15.50 -10.30
CA ARG A 140 -0.49 -14.26 -11.06
C ARG A 140 -1.83 -13.80 -11.66
N GLY A 141 -2.17 -12.53 -11.50
CA GLY A 141 -3.42 -11.93 -11.95
C GLY A 141 -4.58 -12.05 -10.96
N GLU A 142 -4.38 -12.68 -9.81
CA GLU A 142 -5.44 -12.91 -8.82
C GLU A 142 -5.34 -11.96 -7.62
N LYS A 143 -6.52 -11.60 -7.11
CA LYS A 143 -6.72 -11.13 -5.75
C LYS A 143 -7.48 -12.21 -4.96
N THR A 144 -6.94 -12.59 -3.80
CA THR A 144 -7.50 -13.68 -3.01
C THR A 144 -7.75 -13.32 -1.54
N VAL A 145 -8.60 -14.12 -0.90
CA VAL A 145 -8.71 -14.22 0.56
C VAL A 145 -8.23 -15.62 0.96
N VAL A 146 -7.21 -15.68 1.80
CA VAL A 146 -6.63 -16.91 2.33
C VAL A 146 -7.22 -17.16 3.72
N GLY A 147 -7.75 -18.37 3.90
CA GLY A 147 -8.34 -18.83 5.15
C GLY A 147 -7.35 -19.57 6.05
N GLU A 148 -7.85 -20.48 6.87
CA GLU A 148 -7.08 -21.08 7.96
C GLU A 148 -6.10 -22.16 7.47
N ASP A 149 -6.51 -22.93 6.47
CA ASP A 149 -5.79 -24.13 6.03
C ASP A 149 -5.13 -23.98 4.66
N LYS A 150 -4.19 -24.89 4.37
CA LYS A 150 -3.61 -25.02 3.04
C LYS A 150 -4.70 -25.34 2.01
N GLY A 151 -4.78 -24.52 0.96
CA GLY A 151 -5.79 -24.67 -0.10
C GLY A 151 -7.13 -24.00 0.19
N ASP A 152 -7.30 -23.43 1.38
CA ASP A 152 -8.42 -22.55 1.72
C ASP A 152 -8.15 -21.15 1.14
N VAL A 153 -8.41 -21.00 -0.15
CA VAL A 153 -8.14 -19.77 -0.91
C VAL A 153 -9.34 -19.45 -1.80
N GLU A 154 -9.94 -18.30 -1.55
CA GLU A 154 -11.02 -17.75 -2.37
C GLU A 154 -10.46 -16.69 -3.32
N VAL A 155 -10.65 -16.86 -4.62
CA VAL A 155 -10.34 -15.82 -5.61
C VAL A 155 -11.48 -14.82 -5.66
N VAL A 156 -11.27 -13.62 -5.12
CA VAL A 156 -12.31 -12.58 -5.01
C VAL A 156 -12.30 -11.59 -6.18
N ALA A 157 -11.17 -11.47 -6.89
CA ALA A 157 -11.11 -10.70 -8.13
C ALA A 157 -9.96 -11.14 -9.05
N GLN A 158 -10.09 -10.81 -10.33
CA GLN A 158 -8.98 -10.80 -11.29
C GLN A 158 -8.46 -9.37 -11.39
N ILE A 159 -7.18 -9.16 -11.10
CA ILE A 159 -6.52 -7.85 -11.10
C ILE A 159 -5.76 -7.55 -12.40
N GLY A 160 -5.63 -8.55 -13.27
CA GLY A 160 -5.14 -8.40 -14.64
C GLY A 160 -5.06 -9.75 -15.37
N ASP A 161 -4.89 -9.71 -16.69
CA ASP A 161 -4.70 -10.94 -17.47
C ASP A 161 -3.31 -11.56 -17.14
N PRO A 162 -3.23 -12.83 -16.72
CA PRO A 162 -1.99 -13.44 -16.29
C PRO A 162 -0.93 -13.56 -17.39
N ARG A 163 -1.32 -13.57 -18.67
CA ARG A 163 -0.40 -13.62 -19.81
C ARG A 163 0.15 -12.23 -20.10
N GLU A 164 -0.69 -11.20 -20.04
CA GLU A 164 -0.26 -9.81 -20.21
C GLU A 164 0.71 -9.39 -19.11
N ILE A 165 0.40 -9.73 -17.85
CA ILE A 165 1.29 -9.46 -16.72
C ILE A 165 2.64 -10.17 -16.92
N LEU A 166 2.64 -11.44 -17.35
CA LEU A 166 3.87 -12.18 -17.61
C LEU A 166 4.70 -11.56 -18.74
N ALA A 167 4.04 -11.07 -19.80
CA ALA A 167 4.70 -10.47 -20.95
C ALA A 167 5.44 -9.17 -20.60
N ALA A 168 5.08 -8.51 -19.50
CA ALA A 168 5.74 -7.30 -19.01
C ALA A 168 6.99 -7.58 -18.14
N ILE A 169 7.31 -8.85 -17.89
CA ILE A 169 8.49 -9.28 -17.13
C ILE A 169 9.59 -9.64 -18.13
N ASP A 170 10.79 -9.10 -17.95
CA ASP A 170 11.95 -9.47 -18.76
C ASP A 170 12.56 -10.78 -18.23
N PRO A 171 12.42 -11.92 -18.92
CA PRO A 171 12.89 -13.20 -18.40
C PRO A 171 14.42 -13.31 -18.32
N LYS A 172 15.18 -12.39 -18.95
CA LYS A 172 16.65 -12.41 -18.99
C LYS A 172 17.29 -11.17 -18.37
N GLY A 173 16.51 -10.11 -18.16
CA GLY A 173 16.95 -8.82 -17.65
C GLY A 173 16.65 -8.59 -16.17
N TRP A 174 16.85 -7.35 -15.77
CA TRP A 174 16.54 -6.89 -14.42
C TRP A 174 15.07 -6.52 -14.32
N ASN A 175 14.41 -7.04 -13.29
CA ASN A 175 13.03 -6.71 -12.95
C ASN A 175 12.98 -6.18 -11.52
N ARG A 176 12.04 -5.27 -11.27
CA ARG A 176 11.85 -4.67 -9.94
C ARG A 176 10.64 -5.29 -9.27
N TYR A 177 10.87 -6.09 -8.24
CA TYR A 177 9.85 -6.48 -7.28
C TYR A 177 9.57 -5.35 -6.30
N HIS A 178 8.29 -5.13 -6.01
CA HIS A 178 7.82 -4.23 -4.96
C HIS A 178 6.74 -4.96 -4.16
N ILE A 179 7.08 -5.34 -2.94
CA ILE A 179 6.22 -6.07 -2.01
C ILE A 179 5.72 -5.08 -0.98
N ILE A 180 4.42 -5.01 -0.79
CA ILE A 180 3.75 -4.16 0.21
C ILE A 180 3.00 -5.11 1.13
N ALA A 181 3.38 -5.17 2.40
CA ALA A 181 2.69 -5.98 3.40
C ALA A 181 2.17 -5.05 4.50
N ARG A 182 0.86 -5.05 4.73
CA ARG A 182 0.19 -4.14 5.66
C ARG A 182 -0.99 -4.81 6.35
N GLY A 183 -0.97 -4.89 7.67
CA GLY A 183 -1.97 -5.63 8.42
C GLY A 183 -2.04 -7.09 7.94
N ASN A 184 -3.20 -7.54 7.51
CA ASN A 184 -3.40 -8.86 6.88
C ASN A 184 -3.26 -8.87 5.35
N HIS A 185 -3.05 -7.72 4.72
CA HIS A 185 -3.10 -7.53 3.27
C HIS A 185 -1.68 -7.43 2.67
N CYS A 186 -1.44 -8.16 1.59
CA CYS A 186 -0.17 -8.20 0.89
C CYS A 186 -0.37 -7.99 -0.62
N ILE A 187 0.41 -7.08 -1.20
CA ILE A 187 0.43 -6.78 -2.62
C ILE A 187 1.84 -7.04 -3.16
N GLN A 188 1.91 -7.76 -4.27
CA GLN A 188 3.14 -8.01 -5.01
C GLN A 188 3.08 -7.32 -6.36
N ARG A 189 4.12 -6.56 -6.70
CA ARG A 189 4.26 -5.90 -8.00
C ARG A 189 5.59 -6.26 -8.65
N ILE A 190 5.57 -6.49 -9.96
CA ILE A 190 6.78 -6.59 -10.78
C ILE A 190 6.72 -5.49 -11.84
N ASN A 191 7.79 -4.70 -11.95
CA ASN A 191 7.90 -3.58 -12.91
C ASN A 191 6.73 -2.58 -12.82
N GLY A 192 6.17 -2.42 -11.61
CA GLY A 192 5.04 -1.52 -11.33
C GLY A 192 3.65 -2.11 -11.54
N ILE A 193 3.54 -3.32 -12.11
CA ILE A 193 2.27 -4.01 -12.36
C ILE A 193 1.98 -4.94 -11.19
N VAL A 194 0.75 -4.91 -10.66
CA VAL A 194 0.32 -5.85 -9.62
C VAL A 194 0.25 -7.25 -10.21
N THR A 195 1.02 -8.17 -9.63
CA THR A 195 1.07 -9.57 -10.08
C THR A 195 0.23 -10.46 -9.19
N ALA A 196 0.19 -10.23 -7.89
CA ALA A 196 -0.62 -11.00 -6.95
C ALA A 196 -1.03 -10.10 -5.77
N GLU A 197 -2.24 -10.29 -5.27
CA GLU A 197 -2.79 -9.61 -4.10
C GLU A 197 -3.49 -10.62 -3.21
N PHE A 198 -3.24 -10.61 -1.91
CA PHE A 198 -3.97 -11.48 -0.99
C PHE A 198 -4.16 -10.84 0.38
N SER A 199 -5.27 -11.19 1.04
CA SER A 199 -5.47 -10.97 2.46
C SER A 199 -5.58 -12.30 3.18
N GLU A 200 -4.95 -12.45 4.34
CA GLU A 200 -5.10 -13.65 5.17
C GLU A 200 -5.92 -13.36 6.43
N ASN A 201 -7.11 -13.94 6.55
CA ASN A 201 -8.04 -13.60 7.63
C ASN A 201 -7.88 -14.48 8.88
N ALA A 202 -7.06 -15.52 8.83
CA ALA A 202 -6.84 -16.39 9.96
C ALA A 202 -6.23 -15.65 11.16
N GLU A 203 -6.68 -15.97 12.38
CA GLU A 203 -6.12 -15.38 13.60
C GLU A 203 -4.63 -15.69 13.77
N ASN A 204 -4.22 -16.89 13.35
CA ASN A 204 -2.87 -17.41 13.38
C ASN A 204 -2.00 -17.03 12.16
N ARG A 205 -2.45 -16.08 11.32
CA ARG A 205 -1.66 -15.56 10.19
C ARG A 205 -0.31 -14.99 10.62
N LEU A 206 0.60 -14.87 9.65
CA LEU A 206 1.91 -14.26 9.86
C LEU A 206 1.79 -12.73 9.94
N LYS A 207 1.93 -12.18 11.16
CA LYS A 207 1.85 -10.73 11.44
C LYS A 207 3.19 -10.02 11.26
N ARG A 208 4.29 -10.74 11.44
CA ARG A 208 5.66 -10.25 11.30
C ARG A 208 6.61 -11.42 11.06
N GLY A 209 7.82 -11.13 10.61
CA GLY A 209 8.87 -12.14 10.50
C GLY A 209 10.03 -11.68 9.63
N LEU A 210 10.89 -12.63 9.26
CA LEU A 210 12.14 -12.42 8.56
C LEU A 210 11.95 -12.13 7.08
N ILE A 211 12.94 -11.46 6.49
CA ILE A 211 13.16 -11.35 5.04
C ILE A 211 14.30 -12.29 4.64
N ALA A 212 14.14 -13.00 3.53
CA ALA A 212 15.22 -13.80 2.96
C ALA A 212 15.12 -13.99 1.45
N LEU A 213 16.20 -14.46 0.84
CA LEU A 213 16.31 -14.75 -0.60
C LEU A 213 16.50 -16.25 -0.80
N GLN A 214 15.77 -16.87 -1.72
CA GLN A 214 15.76 -18.32 -1.89
C GLN A 214 16.71 -18.81 -2.99
N LEU A 215 17.39 -19.94 -2.73
CA LEU A 215 17.80 -20.89 -3.75
C LEU A 215 17.00 -22.18 -3.59
N HIS A 216 16.28 -22.55 -4.64
CA HIS A 216 15.47 -23.77 -4.66
C HIS A 216 16.37 -24.99 -4.90
N ALA A 217 16.06 -26.11 -4.24
CA ALA A 217 16.73 -27.39 -4.51
C ALA A 217 16.34 -27.94 -5.88
N GLY A 218 17.22 -28.71 -6.51
CA GLY A 218 16.96 -29.28 -7.83
C GLY A 218 18.05 -28.92 -8.82
N GLU A 219 17.67 -28.46 -10.00
CA GLU A 219 18.62 -28.19 -11.07
C GLU A 219 19.57 -27.04 -10.72
N PRO A 220 20.80 -27.03 -11.27
CA PRO A 220 21.72 -25.90 -11.13
C PRO A 220 21.06 -24.58 -11.51
N MET A 221 21.10 -23.61 -10.60
CA MET A 221 20.43 -22.33 -10.79
C MET A 221 21.33 -21.15 -10.45
N LYS A 222 21.00 -19.99 -11.00
CA LYS A 222 21.65 -18.72 -10.66
C LYS A 222 20.63 -17.60 -10.63
N VAL A 223 20.68 -16.80 -9.57
CA VAL A 223 19.85 -15.60 -9.40
C VAL A 223 20.72 -14.46 -8.87
N HIS A 224 20.41 -13.25 -9.30
CA HIS A 224 21.08 -12.03 -8.83
C HIS A 224 20.04 -11.12 -8.19
N PHE A 225 20.42 -10.48 -7.09
CA PHE A 225 19.62 -9.46 -6.41
C PHE A 225 20.43 -8.19 -6.20
N ARG A 226 19.79 -7.03 -6.34
CA ARG A 226 20.40 -5.72 -6.03
C ARG A 226 19.33 -4.72 -5.63
N ASN A 227 19.75 -3.51 -5.23
CA ASN A 227 18.86 -2.41 -4.87
C ASN A 227 17.77 -2.86 -3.88
N ILE A 228 18.20 -3.58 -2.83
CA ILE A 228 17.31 -4.12 -1.80
C ILE A 228 17.04 -3.03 -0.77
N GLN A 229 15.83 -2.48 -0.76
CA GLN A 229 15.46 -1.34 0.07
C GLN A 229 14.18 -1.62 0.85
N LEU A 230 14.18 -1.30 2.13
CA LEU A 230 13.10 -1.55 3.06
C LEU A 230 12.58 -0.23 3.62
N ARG A 231 11.27 -0.04 3.61
CA ARG A 231 10.56 1.01 4.34
C ARG A 231 9.63 0.35 5.34
N THR A 232 9.88 0.51 6.63
CA THR A 232 8.91 0.09 7.66
C THR A 232 7.72 1.05 7.62
N LEU A 233 6.52 0.50 7.71
CA LEU A 233 5.29 1.27 7.83
C LEU A 233 4.90 1.24 9.30
N GLU A 234 4.84 2.40 9.94
CA GLU A 234 4.34 2.47 11.31
C GLU A 234 2.85 2.05 11.31
N PRO A 235 2.38 1.25 12.30
CA PRO A 235 1.01 0.72 12.36
C PRO A 235 -0.12 1.77 12.33
N LYS A 236 0.21 3.07 12.29
CA LYS A 236 -0.73 4.21 12.35
C LYS A 236 -0.57 5.23 11.22
N ASP A 237 0.47 5.10 10.39
CA ASP A 237 0.72 6.05 9.31
C ASP A 237 -0.11 5.73 8.08
N THR A 238 -0.58 4.48 7.94
CA THR A 238 -1.56 4.16 6.90
C THR A 238 -2.97 4.51 7.34
N LYS A 239 -3.69 5.23 6.47
CA LYS A 239 -5.12 5.50 6.64
C LYS A 239 -5.99 4.51 5.89
N GLU A 240 -6.90 3.88 6.60
CA GLU A 240 -7.92 3.02 6.01
C GLU A 240 -9.16 3.83 5.62
N ILE A 241 -9.54 3.74 4.34
CA ILE A 241 -10.67 4.44 3.74
C ILE A 241 -11.67 3.39 3.25
N LEU A 242 -12.88 3.42 3.79
CA LEU A 242 -13.93 2.51 3.38
C LEU A 242 -14.96 3.23 2.51
N PHE A 243 -15.01 2.90 1.22
CA PHE A 243 -16.07 3.36 0.33
C PHE A 243 -17.33 2.54 0.55
N LEU A 244 -18.44 3.22 0.79
CA LEU A 244 -19.77 2.66 0.92
C LEU A 244 -20.55 3.05 -0.34
N ALA A 245 -20.61 2.12 -1.30
CA ALA A 245 -21.29 2.35 -2.56
C ALA A 245 -22.78 2.03 -2.41
N GLY A 246 -23.65 2.97 -2.83
CA GLY A 246 -25.09 2.77 -2.84
C GLY A 246 -25.54 1.69 -3.83
N LYS A 247 -26.80 1.25 -3.70
CA LYS A 247 -27.45 0.33 -4.65
C LYS A 247 -27.45 0.93 -6.05
N LYS A 248 -27.42 0.07 -7.07
CA LYS A 248 -27.68 0.51 -8.44
C LYS A 248 -29.06 1.15 -8.56
N SER A 249 -29.09 2.42 -8.96
CA SER A 249 -30.32 3.20 -9.17
C SER A 249 -30.52 3.68 -10.61
N HIS A 250 -29.48 3.63 -11.44
CA HIS A 250 -29.46 4.16 -12.81
C HIS A 250 -28.90 3.15 -13.82
N GLY A 251 -29.04 3.47 -15.11
CA GLY A 251 -28.49 2.69 -16.22
C GLY A 251 -26.95 2.78 -16.31
N TYR A 252 -26.35 1.98 -17.20
CA TYR A 252 -24.91 2.03 -17.46
C TYR A 252 -24.44 3.45 -17.83
N ASN A 253 -23.26 3.85 -17.35
CA ASN A 253 -22.69 5.21 -17.49
C ASN A 253 -23.49 6.34 -16.83
N ALA A 254 -24.44 6.05 -15.95
CA ALA A 254 -25.16 7.05 -15.17
C ALA A 254 -25.15 6.66 -13.69
N HIS A 255 -24.63 7.55 -12.83
CA HIS A 255 -24.59 7.39 -11.36
C HIS A 255 -24.12 6.00 -10.90
N GLU A 256 -23.03 5.50 -11.48
CA GLU A 256 -22.49 4.17 -11.15
C GLU A 256 -21.66 4.22 -9.86
N HIS A 257 -22.36 4.26 -8.73
CA HIS A 257 -21.78 4.35 -7.38
C HIS A 257 -20.72 3.27 -7.10
N ASN A 258 -21.02 2.03 -7.47
CA ASN A 258 -20.12 0.90 -7.25
C ASN A 258 -18.87 0.99 -8.14
N ALA A 259 -19.06 1.18 -9.45
CA ALA A 259 -17.94 1.29 -10.38
C ALA A 259 -17.03 2.50 -10.05
N GLY A 260 -17.61 3.64 -9.69
CA GLY A 260 -16.85 4.81 -9.30
C GLY A 260 -16.10 4.63 -7.97
N SER A 261 -16.71 3.97 -6.98
CA SER A 261 -16.03 3.61 -5.73
C SER A 261 -14.87 2.66 -5.97
N LEU A 262 -15.05 1.63 -6.81
CA LEU A 262 -13.98 0.69 -7.19
C LEU A 262 -12.83 1.41 -7.89
N LEU A 263 -13.13 2.31 -8.83
CA LEU A 263 -12.12 3.10 -9.51
C LEU A 263 -11.34 4.00 -8.56
N LEU A 264 -12.03 4.76 -7.69
CA LEU A 264 -11.38 5.65 -6.73
C LEU A 264 -10.55 4.89 -5.71
N ALA A 265 -11.06 3.79 -5.17
CA ALA A 265 -10.33 2.94 -4.24
C ALA A 265 -9.06 2.36 -4.90
N ARG A 266 -9.16 1.90 -6.15
CA ARG A 266 -8.00 1.46 -6.94
C ARG A 266 -6.98 2.60 -7.10
N CYS A 267 -7.42 3.79 -7.51
CA CYS A 267 -6.51 4.93 -7.67
C CYS A 267 -5.81 5.30 -6.36
N LEU A 268 -6.50 5.26 -5.21
CA LEU A 268 -5.89 5.49 -3.90
C LEU A 268 -4.84 4.42 -3.56
N ASN A 269 -5.15 3.14 -3.77
CA ASN A 269 -4.23 2.02 -3.53
C ASN A 269 -3.02 2.02 -4.49
N GLU A 270 -3.17 2.58 -5.68
CA GLU A 270 -2.12 2.71 -6.68
C GLU A 270 -1.33 4.03 -6.55
N SER A 271 -1.79 4.99 -5.75
CA SER A 271 -1.21 6.34 -5.65
C SER A 271 0.17 6.40 -4.99
N GLY A 272 0.55 5.38 -4.22
CA GLY A 272 1.76 5.40 -3.39
C GLY A 272 1.60 6.20 -2.09
N LEU A 273 0.40 6.69 -1.79
CA LEU A 273 0.07 7.24 -0.47
C LEU A 273 -0.01 6.12 0.56
N ASP A 274 0.24 6.45 1.82
CA ASP A 274 0.02 5.56 2.96
C ASP A 274 -1.48 5.48 3.26
N VAL A 275 -2.24 4.91 2.32
CA VAL A 275 -3.68 4.65 2.46
C VAL A 275 -4.00 3.24 1.98
N ILE A 276 -5.05 2.64 2.53
CA ILE A 276 -5.73 1.48 1.94
C ILE A 276 -7.19 1.87 1.74
N ALA A 277 -7.69 1.72 0.53
CA ALA A 277 -9.09 1.91 0.21
C ALA A 277 -9.78 0.57 -0.11
N GLN A 278 -10.92 0.35 0.54
CA GLN A 278 -11.79 -0.82 0.31
C GLN A 278 -13.17 -0.35 -0.12
N VAL A 279 -13.94 -1.22 -0.78
CA VAL A 279 -15.31 -0.91 -1.25
C VAL A 279 -16.29 -1.93 -0.71
N VAL A 280 -17.35 -1.44 -0.09
CA VAL A 280 -18.56 -2.20 0.22
C VAL A 280 -19.59 -1.90 -0.88
N PRO A 281 -19.92 -2.88 -1.74
CA PRO A 281 -20.73 -2.65 -2.93
C PRO A 281 -22.24 -2.68 -2.64
N GLU A 282 -23.02 -2.15 -3.59
CA GLU A 282 -24.48 -2.39 -3.72
C GLU A 282 -25.33 -2.10 -2.48
N GLY A 283 -24.97 -1.06 -1.72
CA GLY A 283 -25.66 -0.63 -0.51
C GLY A 283 -25.59 -1.63 0.62
N ALA A 284 -24.66 -2.57 0.57
CA ALA A 284 -24.39 -3.46 1.69
C ALA A 284 -23.79 -2.67 2.88
N TRP A 285 -23.97 -3.22 4.07
CA TRP A 285 -23.31 -2.76 5.28
C TRP A 285 -22.37 -3.85 5.80
N PRO A 286 -21.10 -3.55 6.13
CA PRO A 286 -20.18 -4.57 6.62
C PRO A 286 -20.59 -5.03 8.03
N GLU A 287 -20.84 -6.33 8.22
CA GLU A 287 -21.21 -6.94 9.52
C GLU A 287 -20.51 -8.29 9.77
N PRO A 288 -19.95 -8.54 10.97
CA PRO A 288 -19.33 -7.53 11.83
C PRO A 288 -18.08 -6.98 11.12
N TRP A 289 -17.61 -5.80 11.50
CA TRP A 289 -16.37 -5.18 10.97
C TRP A 289 -15.32 -6.25 10.63
N VAL A 290 -15.05 -6.42 9.33
CA VAL A 290 -14.11 -7.42 8.83
C VAL A 290 -12.72 -6.99 9.30
N GLY A 291 -12.23 -7.66 10.34
CA GLY A 291 -10.93 -7.41 10.98
C GLY A 291 -11.02 -6.65 12.31
N ASP A 292 -9.93 -6.73 13.08
CA ASP A 292 -9.84 -6.21 14.45
C ASP A 292 -9.73 -4.67 14.55
N GLY A 293 -9.98 -3.92 13.46
CA GLY A 293 -9.74 -2.46 13.37
C GLY A 293 -10.85 -1.69 12.64
N LYS A 294 -11.29 -0.57 13.22
CA LYS A 294 -12.17 0.41 12.55
C LYS A 294 -11.40 1.18 11.45
N PRO A 295 -12.04 1.62 10.35
CA PRO A 295 -11.38 2.45 9.34
C PRO A 295 -11.02 3.83 9.93
N ASP A 296 -10.08 4.55 9.31
CA ASP A 296 -9.82 5.96 9.63
C ASP A 296 -10.89 6.87 9.01
N SER A 297 -11.47 6.48 7.86
CA SER A 297 -12.55 7.22 7.20
C SER A 297 -13.54 6.30 6.50
N ILE A 298 -14.80 6.71 6.45
CA ILE A 298 -15.79 6.18 5.51
C ILE A 298 -16.09 7.22 4.42
N VAL A 299 -16.36 6.76 3.20
CA VAL A 299 -16.74 7.59 2.05
C VAL A 299 -18.06 7.06 1.51
N MET A 300 -19.15 7.81 1.66
CA MET A 300 -20.44 7.44 1.10
C MET A 300 -20.54 7.94 -0.34
N TYR A 301 -20.81 7.03 -1.26
CA TYR A 301 -21.14 7.35 -2.65
C TYR A 301 -22.44 6.64 -3.02
N CYS A 302 -23.56 7.36 -2.94
CA CYS A 302 -24.90 6.80 -3.08
C CYS A 302 -25.89 7.87 -3.58
N ASP A 303 -27.14 7.49 -3.80
CA ASP A 303 -28.21 8.44 -4.07
C ASP A 303 -28.44 9.36 -2.86
N GLY A 304 -28.91 10.57 -3.15
CA GLY A 304 -29.27 11.56 -2.13
C GLY A 304 -30.71 11.43 -1.62
N PHE A 305 -31.07 12.34 -0.72
CA PHE A 305 -32.43 12.55 -0.23
C PHE A 305 -33.10 11.26 0.27
N THR A 306 -34.24 10.86 -0.30
CA THR A 306 -34.97 9.64 0.10
C THR A 306 -34.19 8.35 -0.15
N GLY A 307 -33.23 8.35 -1.08
CA GLY A 307 -32.41 7.19 -1.41
C GLY A 307 -31.12 7.07 -0.58
N HIS A 308 -30.91 7.98 0.37
CA HIS A 308 -29.65 8.09 1.08
C HIS A 308 -29.42 6.92 2.05
N MET A 309 -28.30 6.19 1.87
CA MET A 309 -28.03 4.96 2.62
C MET A 309 -27.89 5.17 4.14
N ALA A 310 -27.42 6.35 4.56
CA ALA A 310 -27.27 6.65 5.99
C ALA A 310 -28.59 6.62 6.78
N LYS A 311 -29.75 6.75 6.12
CA LYS A 311 -31.07 6.70 6.78
C LYS A 311 -31.23 5.43 7.62
N GLU A 312 -30.79 4.29 7.09
CA GLU A 312 -30.90 2.98 7.75
C GLU A 312 -29.69 2.66 8.68
N HIS A 313 -28.69 3.54 8.73
CA HIS A 313 -27.39 3.26 9.36
C HIS A 313 -26.86 4.38 10.26
N GLN A 314 -27.71 5.32 10.68
CA GLN A 314 -27.31 6.49 11.47
C GLN A 314 -26.54 6.12 12.74
N ASP A 315 -27.08 5.19 13.53
CA ASP A 315 -26.45 4.76 14.79
C ASP A 315 -25.07 4.14 14.57
N LYS A 316 -24.92 3.39 13.47
CA LYS A 316 -23.66 2.72 13.12
C LYS A 316 -22.61 3.73 12.68
N ILE A 317 -22.99 4.72 11.86
CA ILE A 317 -22.11 5.82 11.45
C ILE A 317 -21.73 6.66 12.67
N GLN A 318 -22.69 6.99 13.53
CA GLN A 318 -22.42 7.77 14.74
C GLN A 318 -21.46 7.03 15.68
N ALA A 319 -21.60 5.70 15.83
CA ALA A 319 -20.67 4.90 16.62
C ALA A 319 -19.23 5.00 16.08
N LEU A 320 -19.04 5.02 14.75
CA LEU A 320 -17.73 5.24 14.14
C LEU A 320 -17.20 6.64 14.41
N VAL A 321 -18.02 7.67 14.16
CA VAL A 321 -17.63 9.07 14.39
C VAL A 321 -17.20 9.30 15.84
N ASN A 322 -17.91 8.71 16.80
CA ASN A 322 -17.57 8.79 18.23
C ASN A 322 -16.19 8.21 18.56
N THR A 323 -15.66 7.33 17.71
CA THR A 323 -14.32 6.74 17.85
C THR A 323 -13.27 7.45 16.99
N GLY A 324 -13.61 8.59 16.38
CA GLY A 324 -12.71 9.41 15.57
C GLY A 324 -12.58 8.99 14.10
N VAL A 325 -13.56 8.26 13.56
CA VAL A 325 -13.62 7.95 12.12
C VAL A 325 -14.15 9.16 11.36
N GLY A 326 -13.43 9.56 10.31
CA GLY A 326 -13.87 10.62 9.40
C GLY A 326 -15.02 10.17 8.50
N VAL A 327 -15.91 11.10 8.13
CA VAL A 327 -16.99 10.85 7.18
C VAL A 327 -16.78 11.77 5.98
N ALA A 328 -16.94 11.23 4.79
CA ALA A 328 -16.95 11.99 3.55
C ALA A 328 -18.12 11.53 2.66
N CYS A 329 -18.62 12.43 1.83
CA CYS A 329 -19.67 12.17 0.86
C CYS A 329 -19.21 12.55 -0.54
N LEU A 330 -19.60 11.74 -1.53
CA LEU A 330 -19.37 12.03 -2.95
C LEU A 330 -20.70 12.23 -3.66
N HIS A 331 -20.72 13.24 -4.54
CA HIS A 331 -21.85 13.52 -5.42
C HIS A 331 -23.17 13.72 -4.65
N PHE A 332 -24.25 13.02 -5.02
CA PHE A 332 -25.56 13.16 -4.38
C PHE A 332 -25.60 12.68 -2.92
N ALA A 333 -24.57 11.99 -2.41
CA ALA A 333 -24.51 11.60 -1.00
C ALA A 333 -24.40 12.80 -0.03
N VAL A 334 -24.18 14.03 -0.52
CA VAL A 334 -24.24 15.24 0.33
C VAL A 334 -25.67 15.77 0.48
N GLU A 335 -26.59 15.36 -0.39
CA GLU A 335 -28.01 15.73 -0.34
C GLU A 335 -28.75 14.80 0.61
N VAL A 336 -29.40 15.37 1.62
CA VAL A 336 -30.12 14.61 2.64
C VAL A 336 -31.50 15.20 2.92
N GLU A 337 -32.38 14.39 3.51
CA GLU A 337 -33.65 14.86 4.07
C GLU A 337 -33.38 15.56 5.41
N PRO A 338 -33.58 16.90 5.52
CA PRO A 338 -33.09 17.68 6.67
C PRO A 338 -33.65 17.20 8.01
N SER A 339 -34.93 16.80 8.04
CA SER A 339 -35.61 16.31 9.24
C SER A 339 -35.11 14.97 9.74
N GLU A 340 -34.36 14.21 8.93
CA GLU A 340 -33.89 12.87 9.27
C GLU A 340 -32.38 12.78 9.44
N LEU A 341 -31.61 13.45 8.58
CA LEU A 341 -30.14 13.34 8.54
C LEU A 341 -29.42 14.69 8.67
N GLY A 342 -30.13 15.82 8.60
CA GLY A 342 -29.51 17.14 8.53
C GLY A 342 -28.63 17.45 9.74
N GLN A 343 -29.11 17.13 10.94
CA GLN A 343 -28.35 17.34 12.18
C GLN A 343 -27.10 16.45 12.25
N GLN A 344 -27.23 15.19 11.84
CA GLN A 344 -26.12 14.23 11.79
C GLN A 344 -25.06 14.71 10.80
N PHE A 345 -25.45 15.17 9.62
CA PHE A 345 -24.51 15.65 8.60
C PHE A 345 -23.77 16.93 9.01
N LEU A 346 -24.45 17.86 9.69
CA LEU A 346 -23.79 19.01 10.30
C LEU A 346 -22.72 18.59 11.30
N GLN A 347 -22.96 17.51 12.06
CA GLN A 347 -21.98 16.98 13.02
C GLN A 347 -20.87 16.17 12.35
N TRP A 348 -21.19 15.36 11.35
CA TRP A 348 -20.26 14.43 10.72
C TRP A 348 -19.30 15.11 9.74
N ILE A 349 -19.83 16.02 8.91
CA ILE A 349 -19.07 16.61 7.80
C ILE A 349 -19.15 18.15 7.74
N GLY A 350 -19.88 18.77 8.66
CA GLY A 350 -19.96 20.23 8.80
C GLY A 350 -20.97 20.92 7.88
N GLY A 351 -21.73 20.18 7.08
CA GLY A 351 -22.69 20.74 6.12
C GLY A 351 -23.41 19.65 5.32
N TYR A 352 -24.49 20.03 4.65
CA TYR A 352 -25.19 19.17 3.69
C TYR A 352 -25.86 20.02 2.62
N PHE A 353 -26.22 19.39 1.49
CA PHE A 353 -27.04 20.04 0.47
C PHE A 353 -28.52 19.95 0.87
N GLU A 354 -29.17 21.10 0.94
CA GLU A 354 -30.60 21.22 1.18
C GLU A 354 -31.29 21.73 -0.09
N ILE A 355 -32.27 20.95 -0.58
CA ILE A 355 -33.08 21.34 -1.75
C ILE A 355 -33.73 22.72 -1.49
N GLY A 356 -33.61 23.61 -2.47
CA GLY A 356 -34.16 24.97 -2.41
C GLY A 356 -33.23 26.01 -1.77
N TRP A 357 -32.29 25.60 -0.92
CA TRP A 357 -31.30 26.50 -0.30
C TRP A 357 -29.91 26.37 -0.91
N SER A 358 -29.50 25.15 -1.25
CA SER A 358 -28.17 24.80 -1.77
C SER A 358 -28.11 24.68 -3.30
N VAL A 359 -29.22 24.98 -3.98
CA VAL A 359 -29.31 25.07 -5.45
C VAL A 359 -28.65 26.35 -5.94
N ASN A 360 -28.03 26.34 -7.14
CA ASN A 360 -27.29 27.47 -7.76
C ASN A 360 -27.72 28.86 -7.26
N PRO A 361 -27.06 29.39 -6.23
CA PRO A 361 -27.54 30.57 -5.56
C PRO A 361 -26.64 31.74 -6.02
N HIS A 362 -27.23 32.88 -6.42
CA HIS A 362 -26.50 34.13 -6.72
C HIS A 362 -26.11 34.86 -5.41
N TRP A 363 -25.31 34.23 -4.53
CA TRP A 363 -24.99 34.81 -3.21
C TRP A 363 -23.49 34.79 -3.00
N ASN A 364 -22.99 35.86 -2.38
CA ASN A 364 -21.61 35.96 -1.96
C ASN A 364 -21.48 35.30 -0.58
N ALA A 365 -20.81 34.14 -0.50
CA ALA A 365 -20.48 33.50 0.76
C ALA A 365 -19.16 34.08 1.28
N SER A 366 -19.23 34.85 2.38
CA SER A 366 -18.05 35.46 3.03
C SER A 366 -17.61 34.64 4.24
N PHE A 367 -16.34 34.26 4.26
CA PHE A 367 -15.71 33.49 5.32
C PHE A 367 -14.71 34.39 6.06
N GLU A 368 -15.14 34.98 7.17
CA GLU A 368 -14.37 35.98 7.90
C GLU A 368 -13.53 35.41 9.05
N SER A 369 -13.93 34.26 9.58
CA SER A 369 -13.28 33.59 10.70
C SER A 369 -13.26 32.08 10.52
N PHE A 370 -12.17 31.44 10.95
CA PHE A 370 -12.01 29.99 10.89
C PHE A 370 -11.69 29.43 12.28
N PRO A 371 -12.10 28.19 12.59
CA PRO A 371 -11.72 27.54 13.84
C PRO A 371 -10.21 27.30 13.90
N GLU A 372 -9.65 27.19 15.11
CA GLU A 372 -8.26 26.77 15.31
C GLU A 372 -8.13 25.27 14.98
N HIS A 373 -7.71 24.97 13.75
CA HIS A 373 -7.55 23.61 13.25
C HIS A 373 -6.35 23.52 12.29
N PRO A 374 -5.58 22.41 12.27
CA PRO A 374 -4.43 22.27 11.35
C PRO A 374 -4.77 22.57 9.88
N ILE A 375 -5.94 22.15 9.41
CA ILE A 375 -6.41 22.38 8.01
C ILE A 375 -6.68 23.88 7.72
N THR A 376 -7.10 24.67 8.70
CA THR A 376 -7.41 26.10 8.52
C THR A 376 -6.19 26.99 8.72
N THR A 377 -5.03 26.41 9.04
CA THR A 377 -3.78 27.16 9.25
C THR A 377 -3.36 27.91 7.99
N GLY A 378 -3.27 29.24 8.09
CA GLY A 378 -2.83 30.10 6.99
C GLY A 378 -3.93 30.49 5.99
N ILE A 379 -5.16 30.00 6.17
CA ILE A 379 -6.30 30.45 5.37
C ILE A 379 -6.67 31.88 5.79
N ARG A 380 -6.67 32.81 4.83
CA ARG A 380 -7.11 34.20 5.02
C ARG A 380 -8.60 34.33 4.71
N PRO A 381 -9.30 35.34 5.25
CA PRO A 381 -10.68 35.61 4.87
C PRO A 381 -10.87 35.72 3.36
N PHE A 382 -11.95 35.14 2.84
CA PHE A 382 -12.28 35.17 1.42
C PHE A 382 -13.80 35.17 1.18
N THR A 383 -14.19 35.52 -0.05
CA THR A 383 -15.58 35.44 -0.52
C THR A 383 -15.64 34.59 -1.78
N ILE A 384 -16.58 33.65 -1.82
CA ILE A 384 -16.91 32.88 -3.03
C ILE A 384 -18.22 33.42 -3.58
N ARG A 385 -18.30 33.59 -4.90
CA ARG A 385 -19.49 34.07 -5.62
C ARG A 385 -19.93 33.05 -6.66
#